data_AF-A0AB36G198-F1
#
_entry.id   AF-A0AB36G198-F1
#
_cell.length_a   1.000
_cell.length_b   1.000
_cell.length_c   1.000
_cell.angle_alpha   90.00
_cell.angle_beta   90.00
_cell.angle_gamma   90.00
#
_symmetry.space_group_name_H-M   'P 1'
#
loop_
_entity.id
_entity.type
_entity.pdbx_description
1 polymer ?
#
loop_
_entity_poly.entity_id
_entity_poly.type
_entity_poly.pdbx_seq_one_letter_code
_entity_poly.pdbx_strand_id
1 'polypeptide(L)'
;MEQIWEYGKNRGNEWFSPVTSLTQYEPDKDSIMVYSATAGMAFDLSKGVSLGEPKPEIDEFNWGAKEPSVQIQFSGSGTGYQAMPFSVDQAFNPKK
;
A
#
# COMPACT_ATOMS: atom_id res chain seq x y z
N MET A 1 5.24 23.10 -9.74
CA MET A 1 4.97 21.80 -9.12
C MET A 1 5.54 21.85 -7.71
N GLU A 2 4.75 21.52 -6.70
CA GLU A 2 5.13 21.54 -5.28
C GLU A 2 4.72 20.21 -4.64
N GLN A 3 5.63 19.53 -3.94
CA GLN A 3 5.34 18.30 -3.20
C GLN A 3 4.83 18.66 -1.81
N ILE A 4 3.58 18.29 -1.50
CA ILE A 4 2.90 18.67 -0.25
C ILE A 4 2.77 17.52 0.76
N TRP A 5 3.01 16.27 0.33
CA TRP A 5 2.97 15.10 1.20
C TRP A 5 3.92 14.01 0.68
N GLU A 6 4.49 13.24 1.61
CA GLU A 6 5.33 12.07 1.33
C GLU A 6 5.33 11.12 2.54
N TYR A 7 5.53 9.82 2.25
CA TYR A 7 5.69 8.73 3.21
C TYR A 7 6.61 7.63 2.63
N GLY A 8 7.14 6.75 3.47
CA GLY A 8 7.84 5.54 3.05
C GLY A 8 9.35 5.69 2.80
N LYS A 9 9.85 6.90 2.52
CA LYS A 9 11.28 7.18 2.23
C LYS A 9 12.25 6.61 3.27
N ASN A 10 11.89 6.69 4.56
CA ASN A 10 12.74 6.27 5.66
C ASN A 10 12.51 4.82 6.13
N ARG A 11 11.61 4.06 5.48
CA ARG A 11 11.25 2.69 5.89
C ARG A 11 12.15 1.61 5.28
N GLY A 12 13.05 2.00 4.38
CA GLY A 12 14.05 1.10 3.81
C GLY A 12 13.46 -0.07 3.01
N ASN A 13 14.23 -1.14 2.89
CA ASN A 13 13.88 -2.28 2.05
C ASN A 13 12.63 -3.02 2.54
N GLU A 14 12.37 -3.05 3.84
CA GLU A 14 11.23 -3.77 4.43
C GLU A 14 9.88 -3.30 3.90
N TRP A 15 9.77 -2.01 3.55
CA TRP A 15 8.55 -1.44 2.96
C TRP A 15 8.67 -1.14 1.47
N PHE A 16 9.88 -1.24 0.91
CA PHE A 16 10.11 -0.97 -0.50
C PHE A 16 9.47 -2.05 -1.38
N SER A 17 8.63 -1.60 -2.32
CA SER A 17 8.04 -2.43 -3.36
C SER A 17 8.70 -2.10 -4.71
N PRO A 18 9.52 -3.00 -5.30
CA PRO A 18 10.13 -2.77 -6.60
C PRO A 18 9.13 -2.75 -7.77
N VAL A 19 7.98 -3.42 -7.60
CA VAL A 19 6.94 -3.51 -8.63
C VAL A 19 5.55 -3.40 -8.00
N THR A 20 4.57 -3.05 -8.85
CA THR A 20 3.15 -2.91 -8.50
C THR A 20 2.95 -1.87 -7.39
N SER A 21 1.95 -1.99 -6.50
CA SER A 21 1.57 -0.99 -5.48
C SER A 21 0.61 0.10 -5.98
N LEU A 22 -0.08 0.75 -5.04
CA LEU A 22 -0.88 1.94 -5.33
C LEU A 22 -0.97 2.88 -4.14
N THR A 23 -1.37 4.12 -4.41
CA THR A 23 -1.75 5.10 -3.41
C THR A 23 -2.99 5.83 -3.89
N GLN A 24 -3.97 6.01 -3.01
CA GLN A 24 -5.23 6.67 -3.31
C GLN A 24 -5.62 7.60 -2.16
N TYR A 25 -6.15 8.77 -2.49
CA TYR A 25 -6.81 9.64 -1.52
C TYR A 25 -8.26 9.22 -1.35
N GLU A 26 -8.69 9.01 -0.11
CA GLU A 26 -10.04 8.60 0.26
C GLU A 26 -10.82 9.80 0.83
N PRO A 27 -11.76 10.38 0.06
CA PRO A 27 -12.43 11.63 0.43
C PRO A 27 -13.44 11.48 1.57
N ASP A 28 -13.87 10.26 1.89
CA ASP A 28 -14.83 10.01 2.97
C ASP A 28 -14.24 10.26 4.36
N LYS A 29 -12.91 10.04 4.51
CA LYS A 29 -12.19 10.19 5.78
C LYS A 29 -11.10 11.25 5.76
N ASP A 30 -10.91 11.96 4.63
CA ASP A 30 -9.76 12.84 4.43
C ASP A 30 -8.45 12.09 4.72
N SER A 31 -8.30 10.94 4.07
CA SER A 31 -7.19 10.02 4.30
C SER A 31 -6.47 9.63 3.02
N ILE A 32 -5.26 9.10 3.17
CA ILE A 32 -4.47 8.51 2.09
C ILE A 32 -4.29 7.04 2.41
N MET A 33 -4.79 6.17 1.52
CA MET A 33 -4.54 4.74 1.55
C MET A 33 -3.33 4.43 0.66
N VAL A 34 -2.40 3.64 1.20
CA VAL A 34 -1.21 3.15 0.51
C VAL A 34 -1.21 1.64 0.58
N TYR A 35 -0.94 0.99 -0.55
CA TYR A 35 -0.67 -0.45 -0.60
C TYR A 35 0.72 -0.69 -1.16
N SER A 36 1.65 -1.14 -0.32
CA SER A 36 2.97 -1.60 -0.72
C SER A 36 2.88 -3.08 -1.07
N ALA A 37 2.73 -3.39 -2.35
CA ALA A 37 2.30 -4.70 -2.84
C ALA A 37 3.39 -5.77 -2.85
N THR A 38 4.66 -5.35 -2.88
CA THR A 38 5.83 -6.23 -2.91
C THR A 38 6.86 -5.81 -1.85
N ALA A 39 6.39 -5.26 -0.73
CA ALA A 39 7.23 -4.82 0.37
C ALA A 39 8.21 -5.93 0.81
N GLY A 40 9.49 -5.57 0.96
CA GLY A 40 10.55 -6.51 1.32
C GLY A 40 11.05 -7.39 0.17
N MET A 41 10.49 -7.27 -1.05
CA MET A 41 10.98 -8.02 -2.21
C MET A 41 12.34 -7.47 -2.65
N ALA A 42 13.31 -8.37 -2.78
CA ALA A 42 14.54 -8.10 -3.52
C ALA A 42 14.42 -8.68 -4.93
N PHE A 43 15.18 -8.14 -5.88
CA PHE A 43 15.20 -8.64 -7.26
C PHE A 43 16.62 -8.93 -7.70
N ASP A 44 16.90 -10.18 -8.09
CA ASP A 44 18.17 -10.54 -8.73
C ASP A 44 18.07 -10.23 -10.21
N LEU A 45 18.54 -9.04 -10.59
CA LEU A 45 18.56 -8.57 -11.97
C LEU A 45 19.39 -9.49 -12.89
N SER A 46 20.40 -10.18 -12.37
CA SER A 46 21.25 -11.06 -13.19
C SER A 46 20.53 -12.35 -13.58
N LYS A 47 19.62 -12.82 -12.72
CA LYS A 47 18.83 -14.04 -12.93
C LYS A 47 17.40 -13.76 -13.39
N GLY A 48 16.94 -12.51 -13.31
CA GLY A 48 15.56 -12.13 -13.63
C GLY A 48 14.53 -12.72 -12.65
N VAL A 49 14.91 -12.96 -11.39
CA VAL A 49 14.04 -13.60 -10.39
C VAL A 49 13.89 -12.74 -9.14
N SER A 50 12.69 -12.78 -8.57
CA SER A 50 12.42 -12.22 -7.24
C SER A 50 13.07 -13.07 -6.15
N LEU A 51 13.61 -12.40 -5.13
CA LEU A 51 14.22 -13.01 -3.95
C LEU A 51 13.45 -12.59 -2.70
N GLY A 52 13.34 -13.52 -1.76
CA GLY A 52 12.62 -13.32 -0.50
C GLY A 52 11.11 -13.49 -0.64
N GLU A 53 10.44 -13.62 0.51
CA GLU A 53 8.99 -13.62 0.58
C GLU A 53 8.50 -12.17 0.75
N PRO A 54 7.79 -11.60 -0.24
CA PRO A 54 7.18 -10.29 -0.05
C PRO A 54 6.17 -10.31 1.09
N LYS A 55 6.13 -9.20 1.82
CA LYS A 55 5.20 -8.94 2.92
C LYS A 55 4.38 -7.70 2.57
N PRO A 56 3.34 -7.83 1.72
CA PRO A 56 2.54 -6.68 1.35
C PRO A 56 2.01 -5.96 2.58
N GLU A 57 1.81 -4.65 2.47
CA GLU A 57 1.34 -3.84 3.59
C GLU A 57 0.34 -2.80 3.12
N ILE A 58 -0.79 -2.69 3.83
CA ILE A 58 -1.74 -1.58 3.70
C ILE A 58 -1.47 -0.62 4.84
N ASP A 59 -1.32 0.66 4.51
CA ASP A 59 -1.25 1.76 5.45
C ASP A 59 -2.36 2.79 5.11
N GLU A 60 -3.07 3.32 6.09
CA GLU A 60 -4.01 4.44 5.91
C GLU A 60 -3.62 5.59 6.84
N PHE A 61 -3.50 6.80 6.30
CA PHE A 61 -3.07 8.00 7.02
C PHE A 61 -4.17 9.04 6.96
N ASN A 62 -4.47 9.72 8.08
CA ASN A 62 -5.19 10.98 7.98
C ASN A 62 -4.37 11.98 7.16
N TRP A 63 -5.03 12.88 6.41
CA TRP A 63 -4.33 13.86 5.57
C TRP A 63 -3.34 14.69 6.39
N GLY A 64 -2.11 14.82 5.86
CA GLY A 64 -1.01 15.52 6.53
C GLY A 64 -0.30 14.74 7.64
N ALA A 65 -0.82 13.59 8.08
CA ALA A 65 -0.18 12.76 9.09
C ALA A 65 1.09 12.08 8.56
N LYS A 66 2.00 11.75 9.49
CA LYS A 66 3.24 10.99 9.21
C LYS A 66 3.21 9.57 9.76
N GLU A 67 2.30 9.29 10.69
CA GLU A 67 2.06 7.97 11.27
C GLU A 67 0.73 7.42 10.75
N PRO A 68 0.64 6.12 10.44
CA PRO A 68 -0.58 5.51 9.95
C PRO A 68 -1.63 5.39 11.06
N SER A 69 -2.88 5.66 10.72
CA SER A 69 -4.07 5.34 11.53
C SER A 69 -4.39 3.85 11.49
N VAL A 70 -4.11 3.19 10.35
CA VAL A 70 -4.29 1.75 10.14
C VAL A 70 -3.04 1.21 9.46
N GLN A 71 -2.53 0.08 9.95
CA GLN A 71 -1.44 -0.67 9.32
C GLN A 71 -1.78 -2.16 9.36
N ILE A 72 -1.77 -2.81 8.19
CA ILE A 72 -2.08 -4.23 8.04
C ILE A 72 -0.99 -4.87 7.17
N GLN A 73 -0.20 -5.74 7.77
CA GLN A 73 0.83 -6.51 7.07
C GLN A 73 0.33 -7.91 6.73
N PHE A 74 0.56 -8.33 5.49
CA PHE A 74 0.20 -9.65 4.98
C PHE A 74 1.40 -10.60 5.08
N SER A 75 1.14 -11.84 5.49
CA SER A 75 2.12 -12.92 5.53
C SER A 75 1.64 -14.12 4.72
N GLY A 76 2.52 -14.74 3.93
CA GLY A 76 2.18 -15.93 3.14
C GLY A 76 1.25 -15.67 1.94
N SER A 77 1.01 -14.40 1.57
CA SER A 77 0.19 -14.02 0.42
C SER A 77 0.95 -14.08 -0.92
N GLY A 78 2.29 -14.11 -0.86
CA GLY A 78 3.13 -13.90 -2.04
C GLY A 78 3.05 -12.45 -2.56
N THR A 79 3.32 -12.29 -3.85
CA THR A 79 3.36 -10.99 -4.55
C THR A 79 1.97 -10.38 -4.70
N GLY A 80 1.78 -9.14 -4.26
CA GLY A 80 0.56 -8.36 -4.50
C GLY A 80 0.56 -7.61 -5.82
N TYR A 81 -0.61 -7.12 -6.23
CA TYR A 81 -0.75 -6.19 -7.36
C TYR A 81 -1.33 -4.84 -6.89
N GLN A 82 -2.58 -4.86 -6.42
CA GLN A 82 -3.33 -3.69 -5.98
C GLN A 82 -4.28 -4.07 -4.83
N ALA A 83 -4.62 -3.10 -3.98
CA ALA A 83 -5.66 -3.21 -2.97
C ALA A 83 -6.40 -1.89 -2.86
N MET A 84 -7.74 -1.91 -2.82
CA MET A 84 -8.57 -0.72 -2.76
C MET A 84 -9.57 -0.89 -1.62
N PRO A 85 -9.76 0.12 -0.76
CA PRO A 85 -10.87 0.09 0.17
C PRO A 85 -12.19 0.09 -0.62
N PHE A 86 -13.20 -0.57 -0.08
CA PHE A 86 -14.54 -0.55 -0.65
C PHE A 86 -15.57 -0.36 0.47
N SER A 87 -16.68 0.30 0.13
CA SER A 87 -17.81 0.44 1.02
C SER A 87 -18.79 -0.71 0.82
N VAL A 88 -19.12 -1.42 1.89
CA VAL A 88 -20.15 -2.47 1.90
C VAL A 88 -21.51 -1.89 1.52
N ASP A 89 -21.84 -0.70 2.03
CA ASP A 89 -23.10 -0.01 1.71
C ASP A 89 -23.18 0.32 0.22
N GLN A 90 -22.09 0.79 -0.39
CA GLN A 90 -22.06 1.04 -1.84
C GLN A 90 -22.10 -0.26 -2.65
N ALA A 91 -21.42 -1.31 -2.18
CA ALA A 91 -21.38 -2.60 -2.85
C ALA A 91 -22.73 -3.31 -2.90
N PHE A 92 -23.55 -3.16 -1.85
CA PHE A 92 -24.80 -3.91 -1.70
C PHE A 92 -26.07 -3.05 -1.72
N ASN A 93 -25.98 -1.73 -1.95
CA ASN A 93 -27.11 -0.80 -1.83
C ASN A 93 -28.37 -1.32 -2.56
N PRO A 94 -29.36 -1.91 -1.85
CA PRO A 94 -30.62 -2.26 -2.44
C PRO A 94 -31.36 -0.92 -2.57
N LYS A 95 -31.30 -0.34 -3.78
CA LYS A 95 -31.87 0.97 -4.16
C LYS A 95 -32.88 1.55 -3.16
N LYS A 96 -32.61 2.78 -2.69
CA LYS A 96 -33.63 3.69 -2.16
C LYS A 96 -34.83 3.79 -3.09
#